data_AF-K1TZ39-F1
#
_entry.id   AF-K1TZ39-F1
#
_cell.length_a   1.000
_cell.length_b   1.000
_cell.length_c   1.000
_cell.angle_alpha   90.00
_cell.angle_beta   90.00
_cell.angle_gamma   90.00
#
_symmetry.space_group_name_H-M   'P 1'
#
loop_
_entity.id
_entity.type
_entity.pdbx_description
1 polymer ?
#
loop_
_entity_poly.entity_id
_entity_poly.type
_entity_poly.pdbx_seq_one_letter_code
_entity_poly.pdbx_strand_id
1 'polypeptide(L)'
;MGASVKVAGTTNGAVTDIDGNFTLNCKPGATLEVSYIGYKTMTVKAANGMKIQMQEDGKALNEVVVTALGIKRDRKALGYGLEEVKGEELTKAKETNVINSLSGKVAGLVVQNTAGGASGSTRVLLRGNTEMAGNNQPLYVVDGVPLDNTNFGSAGEAGGYDLGDGISAINPDDIETMTVLKGPAASALYGSRASHGVILITTKKAEKDKIGVEYNGSFTIDTQLAKWDDVQTTYGMGYNGALPTSSTAGTNSSWGPKADDFVFKYFDGEERPFMMYPNNASDFFRTGFTAQNSAILSVNSGKTGMRFSVTDMRNKDILPNTN
;
A
#
# COMPACT_ATOMS: atom_id res chain seq x y z
N MET A 1 -4.65 9.60 38.45
CA MET A 1 -4.09 8.45 37.73
C MET A 1 -5.26 7.68 37.15
N GLY A 2 -5.32 7.35 35.86
CA GLY A 2 -6.50 6.72 35.23
C GLY A 2 -6.46 5.19 35.23
N ALA A 3 -6.17 4.53 36.36
CA ALA A 3 -6.12 3.07 36.46
C ALA A 3 -7.53 2.46 36.36
N SER A 4 -7.65 1.34 35.65
CA SER A 4 -8.91 0.60 35.50
C SER A 4 -9.01 -0.46 36.58
N VAL A 5 -10.10 -0.45 37.36
CA VAL A 5 -10.43 -1.44 38.39
C VAL A 5 -11.71 -2.16 37.98
N LYS A 6 -11.67 -3.45 37.70
CA LYS A 6 -12.86 -4.23 37.30
C LYS A 6 -13.02 -5.50 38.12
N VAL A 7 -14.26 -5.98 38.31
CA VAL A 7 -14.49 -7.31 38.87
C VAL A 7 -14.18 -8.35 37.79
N ALA A 8 -13.26 -9.27 38.10
CA ALA A 8 -12.76 -10.27 37.16
C ALA A 8 -13.90 -11.09 36.55
N GLY A 9 -13.88 -11.23 35.22
CA GLY A 9 -14.91 -11.96 34.45
C GLY A 9 -16.22 -11.19 34.24
N THR A 10 -16.30 -9.90 34.60
CA THR A 10 -17.49 -9.07 34.39
C THR A 10 -17.13 -7.72 33.74
N THR A 11 -18.15 -6.99 33.27
CA THR A 11 -18.01 -5.62 32.78
C THR A 11 -18.15 -4.56 33.90
N ASN A 12 -18.39 -5.00 35.14
CA ASN A 12 -18.55 -4.09 36.28
C ASN A 12 -17.18 -3.59 36.75
N GLY A 13 -16.90 -2.31 36.54
CA GLY A 13 -15.64 -1.67 36.89
C GLY A 13 -15.74 -0.17 37.04
N ALA A 14 -14.66 0.44 37.53
CA ALA A 14 -14.50 1.86 37.76
C ALA A 14 -13.08 2.29 37.34
N VAL A 15 -12.91 3.57 37.05
CA VAL A 15 -11.59 4.18 36.77
C VAL A 15 -11.22 5.04 37.96
N THR A 16 -9.95 5.03 38.36
CA THR A 16 -9.46 5.87 39.46
C THR A 16 -9.41 7.35 39.06
N ASP A 17 -9.60 8.24 40.03
CA ASP A 17 -9.48 9.69 39.85
C ASP A 17 -8.01 10.15 39.76
N ILE A 18 -7.77 11.47 39.71
CA ILE A 18 -6.41 12.02 39.59
C ILE A 18 -5.50 11.63 40.77
N ASP A 19 -6.07 11.47 41.96
CA ASP A 19 -5.40 11.13 43.21
C ASP A 19 -5.33 9.62 43.48
N GLY A 20 -5.93 8.80 42.60
CA GLY A 20 -5.92 7.34 42.68
C GLY A 20 -7.09 6.73 43.46
N ASN A 21 -8.10 7.50 43.85
CA ASN A 21 -9.28 6.98 44.53
C ASN A 21 -10.26 6.36 43.53
N PHE A 22 -10.99 5.33 43.95
CA PHE A 22 -12.05 4.70 43.16
C PHE A 22 -13.18 4.23 44.08
N THR A 23 -14.37 4.12 43.51
CA THR A 23 -15.55 3.54 44.15
C THR A 23 -16.13 2.48 43.24
N LEU A 24 -16.26 1.24 43.72
CA LEU A 24 -16.80 0.13 42.93
C LEU A 24 -17.73 -0.73 43.78
N ASN A 25 -18.98 -0.85 43.33
CA ASN A 25 -19.97 -1.72 43.96
C ASN A 25 -19.74 -3.17 43.54
N CYS A 26 -19.33 -4.03 44.47
CA CYS A 26 -19.10 -5.45 44.23
C CYS A 26 -19.44 -6.30 45.47
N LYS A 27 -19.56 -7.62 45.28
CA LYS A 27 -19.75 -8.55 46.40
C LYS A 27 -18.49 -8.58 47.28
N PRO A 28 -18.62 -8.64 48.62
CA PRO A 28 -17.47 -8.79 49.51
C PRO A 28 -16.60 -9.98 49.10
N GLY A 29 -15.29 -9.76 48.98
CA GLY A 29 -14.33 -10.81 48.58
C GLY A 29 -14.30 -11.15 47.09
N ALA A 30 -15.01 -10.42 46.23
CA ALA A 30 -14.89 -10.56 44.78
C ALA A 30 -13.45 -10.27 44.31
N THR A 31 -12.99 -10.98 43.29
CA THR A 31 -11.66 -10.72 42.70
C THR A 31 -11.73 -9.49 41.81
N LEU A 32 -10.93 -8.47 42.13
CA LEU A 32 -10.72 -7.28 41.33
C LEU A 32 -9.47 -7.47 40.48
N GLU A 33 -9.55 -7.08 39.21
CA GLU A 33 -8.43 -6.95 38.29
C GLU A 33 -8.14 -5.46 38.11
N VAL A 34 -6.92 -5.04 38.46
CA VAL A 34 -6.47 -3.66 38.33
C VAL A 34 -5.38 -3.58 37.28
N SER A 35 -5.57 -2.69 36.30
CA SER A 35 -4.61 -2.45 35.23
C SER A 35 -4.35 -0.96 35.02
N TYR A 36 -3.11 -0.63 34.73
CA TYR A 36 -2.67 0.71 34.39
C TYR A 36 -1.45 0.62 33.45
N ILE A 37 -1.34 1.56 32.53
CA ILE A 37 -0.25 1.58 31.55
C ILE A 37 1.08 1.72 32.29
N GLY A 38 2.04 0.83 32.01
CA GLY A 38 3.35 0.81 32.67
C GLY A 38 3.40 0.02 33.99
N TYR A 39 2.30 -0.62 34.39
CA TYR A 39 2.23 -1.42 35.63
C TYR A 39 1.69 -2.81 35.36
N LYS A 40 2.12 -3.79 36.17
CA LYS A 40 1.62 -5.16 36.05
C LYS A 40 0.15 -5.23 36.45
N THR A 41 -0.65 -5.92 35.64
CA THR A 41 -2.03 -6.26 36.00
C THR A 41 -2.02 -7.09 37.29
N MET A 42 -2.74 -6.61 38.30
CA MET A 42 -2.83 -7.27 39.61
C MET A 42 -4.24 -7.74 39.88
N THR A 43 -4.35 -8.92 40.50
CA THR A 43 -5.61 -9.43 41.03
C THR A 43 -5.62 -9.37 42.55
N VAL A 44 -6.64 -8.75 43.12
CA VAL A 44 -6.79 -8.57 44.57
C VAL A 44 -8.21 -8.87 45.00
N LYS A 45 -8.41 -9.33 46.25
CA LYS A 45 -9.77 -9.51 46.78
C LYS A 45 -10.34 -8.18 47.25
N ALA A 46 -11.58 -7.89 46.87
CA ALA A 46 -12.30 -6.68 47.25
C ALA A 46 -12.49 -6.61 48.78
N ALA A 47 -12.00 -5.52 49.36
CA ALA A 47 -12.18 -5.15 50.76
C ALA A 47 -12.48 -3.65 50.87
N ASN A 48 -13.27 -3.25 51.87
CA ASN A 48 -13.64 -1.86 52.04
C ASN A 48 -12.44 -1.02 52.50
N GLY A 49 -12.23 0.15 51.89
CA GLY A 49 -11.10 1.04 52.20
C GLY A 49 -9.72 0.50 51.84
N MET A 50 -9.63 -0.49 50.94
CA MET A 50 -8.35 -1.09 50.56
C MET A 50 -7.46 -0.11 49.77
N LYS A 51 -6.14 -0.22 49.96
CA LYS A 51 -5.13 0.45 49.14
C LYS A 51 -4.40 -0.59 48.30
N ILE A 52 -4.29 -0.31 46.99
CA ILE A 52 -3.65 -1.22 46.03
C ILE A 52 -2.39 -0.52 45.53
N GLN A 53 -1.22 -1.02 45.92
CA GLN A 53 0.05 -0.55 45.38
C GLN A 53 0.40 -1.39 44.16
N MET A 54 0.34 -0.79 42.98
CA MET A 54 0.71 -1.45 41.74
C MET A 54 2.23 -1.58 41.63
N GLN A 55 2.69 -2.70 41.08
CA GLN A 55 4.11 -2.89 40.75
C GLN A 55 4.37 -2.39 39.34
N GLU A 56 5.39 -1.56 39.17
CA GLU A 56 5.85 -1.12 37.85
C GLU A 56 6.17 -2.36 36.98
N ASP A 57 5.65 -2.35 35.76
CA ASP A 57 6.04 -3.36 34.78
C ASP A 57 7.33 -2.85 34.12
N GLY A 58 8.48 -3.31 34.63
CA GLY A 58 9.80 -3.03 34.05
C GLY A 58 9.97 -3.52 32.61
N LYS A 59 8.95 -4.13 32.01
CA LYS A 59 8.83 -4.25 30.55
C LYS A 59 8.49 -2.88 29.98
N ALA A 60 9.52 -2.09 29.70
CA ALA A 60 9.46 -1.22 28.54
C ALA A 60 8.89 -2.06 27.38
N LEU A 61 7.90 -1.54 26.64
CA LEU A 61 7.39 -2.20 25.45
C LEU A 61 8.58 -2.48 24.52
N ASN A 62 9.11 -3.71 24.59
CA ASN A 62 10.17 -4.13 23.70
C ASN A 62 9.52 -4.19 22.33
N GLU A 63 9.84 -3.21 21.49
CA GLU A 63 9.45 -3.25 20.10
C GLU A 63 10.27 -4.36 19.44
N VAL A 64 9.63 -5.51 19.34
CA VAL A 64 10.20 -6.70 18.71
C VAL A 64 9.91 -6.59 17.22
N VAL A 65 10.97 -6.64 16.43
CA VAL A 65 10.90 -6.55 14.97
C VAL A 65 11.21 -7.91 14.35
N VAL A 66 10.57 -8.20 13.22
CA VAL A 66 10.84 -9.43 12.47
C VAL A 66 12.11 -9.22 11.67
N THR A 67 13.14 -9.99 12.03
CA THR A 67 14.40 -10.02 11.29
C THR A 67 14.39 -11.14 10.25
N ALA A 68 15.40 -11.16 9.39
CA ALA A 68 15.61 -12.23 8.42
C ALA A 68 15.43 -13.62 9.05
N LEU A 69 14.81 -14.55 8.28
CA LEU A 69 14.47 -15.91 8.70
C LEU A 69 13.29 -16.03 9.71
N GLY A 70 12.49 -14.98 9.87
CA GLY A 70 11.30 -15.02 10.73
C GLY A 70 11.60 -15.03 12.23
N ILE A 71 12.84 -14.72 12.60
CA ILE A 71 13.26 -14.63 14.00
C ILE A 71 12.96 -13.22 14.51
N LYS A 72 12.19 -13.15 15.59
CA LYS A 72 11.87 -11.92 16.30
C LYS A 72 13.07 -11.46 17.14
N ARG A 73 13.54 -10.23 16.95
CA ARG A 73 14.65 -9.64 17.71
C ARG A 73 14.25 -8.27 18.26
N ASP A 74 14.82 -7.91 19.41
CA ASP A 74 14.64 -6.56 19.95
C ASP A 74 15.28 -5.54 19.02
N ARG A 75 14.52 -4.50 18.64
CA ARG A 75 15.01 -3.44 17.74
C ARG A 75 16.33 -2.83 18.22
N LYS A 76 16.50 -2.69 19.55
CA LYS A 76 17.71 -2.14 20.19
C LYS A 76 18.95 -3.02 20.05
N ALA A 77 18.79 -4.31 19.78
CA ALA A 77 19.90 -5.25 19.65
C ALA A 77 20.53 -5.24 18.23
N LEU A 78 19.91 -4.54 17.28
CA LEU A 78 20.33 -4.53 15.88
C LEU A 78 21.21 -3.30 15.60
N GLY A 79 22.43 -3.53 15.14
CA GLY A 79 23.42 -2.48 14.83
C GLY A 79 23.26 -1.82 13.46
N TYR A 80 22.14 -2.06 12.77
CA TYR A 80 21.86 -1.53 11.43
C TYR A 80 20.47 -0.89 11.39
N GLY A 81 20.30 0.08 10.48
CA GLY A 81 19.01 0.71 10.26
C GLY A 81 18.03 -0.26 9.60
N LEU A 82 17.00 -0.64 10.34
CA LEU A 82 15.82 -1.33 9.81
C LEU A 82 14.59 -0.45 9.98
N GLU A 83 13.64 -0.60 9.06
CA GLU A 83 12.32 -0.03 9.20
C GLU A 83 11.29 -1.12 8.95
N GLU A 84 10.32 -1.22 9.86
CA GLU A 84 9.24 -2.20 9.79
C GLU A 84 7.92 -1.46 9.60
N VAL A 85 7.17 -1.88 8.58
CA VAL A 85 5.82 -1.40 8.29
C VAL A 85 4.85 -2.55 8.54
N LYS A 86 3.87 -2.32 9.41
CA LYS A 86 2.84 -3.32 9.74
C LYS A 86 1.82 -3.43 8.61
N GLY A 87 1.24 -4.62 8.42
CA GLY A 87 0.26 -4.90 7.38
C GLY A 87 -0.95 -3.95 7.38
N GLU A 88 -1.39 -3.52 8.56
CA GLU A 88 -2.47 -2.52 8.72
C GLU A 88 -2.15 -1.19 8.02
N GLU A 89 -0.89 -0.77 8.00
CA GLU A 89 -0.48 0.45 7.29
C GLU A 89 -0.43 0.23 5.78
N LEU A 90 -0.17 -1.00 5.32
CA LEU A 90 -0.11 -1.35 3.89
C LEU A 90 -1.51 -1.35 3.27
N THR A 91 -2.52 -1.74 4.04
CA THR A 91 -3.89 -1.91 3.54
C THR A 91 -4.76 -0.65 3.65
N LYS A 92 -4.30 0.43 4.31
CA LYS A 92 -5.04 1.69 4.43
C LYS A 92 -5.35 2.38 3.10
N ALA A 93 -4.36 2.41 2.19
CA ALA A 93 -4.50 3.07 0.90
C ALA A 93 -5.11 2.15 -0.18
N LYS A 94 -5.23 0.84 0.10
CA LYS A 94 -5.67 -0.21 -0.85
C LYS A 94 -5.02 -0.03 -2.23
N GLU A 95 -3.71 0.16 -2.21
CA GLU A 95 -2.88 0.26 -3.40
C GLU A 95 -2.94 -1.04 -4.21
N THR A 96 -2.98 -0.93 -5.53
CA THR A 96 -3.02 -2.10 -6.40
C THR A 96 -1.74 -2.93 -6.30
N ASN A 97 -0.59 -2.25 -6.31
CA ASN A 97 0.69 -2.85 -5.98
C ASN A 97 1.03 -2.50 -4.53
N VAL A 98 1.15 -3.50 -3.66
CA VAL A 98 1.40 -3.31 -2.23
C VAL A 98 2.68 -2.51 -1.96
N ILE A 99 3.66 -2.55 -2.86
CA ILE A 99 4.93 -1.87 -2.66
C ILE A 99 4.80 -0.34 -2.69
N ASN A 100 3.78 0.19 -3.38
CA ASN A 100 3.44 1.61 -3.42
C ASN A 100 3.11 2.14 -2.04
N SER A 101 2.52 1.28 -1.19
CA SER A 101 2.15 1.65 0.17
C SER A 101 3.35 1.92 1.08
N LEU A 102 4.57 1.54 0.68
CA LEU A 102 5.81 1.88 1.41
C LEU A 102 6.35 3.28 1.07
N SER A 103 5.85 3.89 -0.01
CA SER A 103 6.27 5.24 -0.42
C SER A 103 6.04 6.24 0.72
N GLY A 104 7.08 6.99 1.09
CA GLY A 104 7.03 7.95 2.19
C GLY A 104 6.99 7.34 3.60
N LYS A 105 6.82 6.02 3.76
CA LYS A 105 6.84 5.33 5.06
C LYS A 105 8.23 4.79 5.42
N VAL A 106 9.10 4.61 4.43
CA VAL A 106 10.45 4.09 4.61
C VAL A 106 11.48 5.12 4.13
N ALA A 107 12.39 5.56 5.00
CA ALA A 107 13.38 6.58 4.67
C ALA A 107 14.43 6.05 3.68
N GLY A 108 14.67 6.81 2.59
CA GLY A 108 15.62 6.41 1.55
C GLY A 108 15.13 5.28 0.64
N LEU A 109 13.86 4.86 0.78
CA LEU A 109 13.16 4.06 -0.21
C LEU A 109 12.51 5.00 -1.23
N VAL A 110 12.74 4.75 -2.51
CA VAL A 110 12.10 5.44 -3.62
C VAL A 110 11.29 4.40 -4.38
N VAL A 111 9.97 4.62 -4.46
CA VAL A 111 9.03 3.75 -5.17
C VAL A 111 8.51 4.54 -6.37
N GLN A 112 8.68 3.99 -7.57
CA GLN A 112 8.29 4.61 -8.84
C GLN A 112 7.38 3.66 -9.60
N ASN A 113 6.13 4.08 -9.78
CA ASN A 113 5.16 3.34 -10.57
C ASN A 113 5.51 3.50 -12.05
N THR A 114 5.53 2.40 -12.80
CA THR A 114 5.57 2.49 -14.26
C THR A 114 4.16 2.78 -14.79
N ALA A 115 4.07 3.35 -15.99
CA ALA A 115 2.81 3.74 -16.62
C ALA A 115 2.00 2.54 -17.17
N GLY A 116 1.98 1.41 -16.45
CA GLY A 116 1.33 0.16 -16.86
C GLY A 116 -0.10 -0.04 -16.35
N GLY A 117 -0.71 0.98 -15.75
CA GLY A 117 -2.04 0.86 -15.14
C GLY A 117 -2.03 -0.02 -13.88
N ALA A 118 -3.19 -0.57 -13.53
CA ALA A 118 -3.40 -1.32 -12.28
C ALA A 118 -2.48 -2.55 -12.13
N SER A 119 -2.08 -3.19 -13.23
CA SER A 119 -1.16 -4.35 -13.18
C SER A 119 0.29 -4.00 -13.54
N GLY A 120 0.62 -2.71 -13.63
CA GLY A 120 1.97 -2.27 -13.99
C GLY A 120 3.00 -2.63 -12.94
N SER A 121 4.24 -2.85 -13.39
CA SER A 121 5.37 -3.06 -12.50
C SER A 121 5.63 -1.84 -11.62
N THR A 122 6.42 -2.03 -10.58
CA THR A 122 6.90 -0.93 -9.76
C THR A 122 8.40 -1.02 -9.55
N ARG A 123 9.09 0.06 -9.89
CA ARG A 123 10.53 0.17 -9.65
C ARG A 123 10.77 0.67 -8.23
N VAL A 124 11.46 -0.14 -7.44
CA VAL A 124 11.89 0.22 -6.10
C VAL A 124 13.39 0.41 -6.05
N LEU A 125 13.84 1.50 -5.45
CA LEU A 125 15.25 1.80 -5.23
C LEU A 125 15.48 2.09 -3.75
N LEU A 126 16.50 1.48 -3.16
CA LEU A 126 16.89 1.73 -1.78
C LEU A 126 18.25 2.42 -1.75
N ARG A 127 18.28 3.68 -1.31
CA ARG A 127 19.46 4.55 -1.30
C ARG A 127 20.04 4.87 -2.69
N GLY A 128 19.17 4.91 -3.70
CA GLY A 128 19.53 5.30 -5.07
C GLY A 128 20.05 4.14 -5.93
N ASN A 129 20.55 4.46 -7.12
CA ASN A 129 21.15 3.47 -8.03
C ASN A 129 22.60 3.22 -7.61
N THR A 130 22.96 1.94 -7.49
CA THR A 130 24.28 1.43 -7.12
C THR A 130 25.05 0.90 -8.33
N GLU A 131 24.34 0.56 -9.42
CA GLU A 131 24.89 0.11 -10.70
C GLU A 131 24.47 1.07 -11.83
N MET A 132 25.42 1.39 -12.72
CA MET A 132 25.20 2.30 -13.86
C MET A 132 24.28 1.69 -14.93
N ALA A 133 24.37 0.38 -15.14
CA ALA A 133 23.52 -0.37 -16.05
C ALA A 133 23.20 -1.72 -15.40
N GLY A 134 21.93 -1.94 -15.04
CA GLY A 134 21.54 -3.15 -14.31
C GLY A 134 20.24 -3.01 -13.52
N ASN A 135 19.90 -4.08 -12.81
CA ASN A 135 18.75 -4.12 -11.92
C ASN A 135 19.15 -3.62 -10.52
N ASN A 136 18.74 -2.40 -10.20
CA ASN A 136 18.99 -1.75 -8.92
C ASN A 136 17.87 -2.02 -7.89
N GLN A 137 16.95 -2.94 -8.16
CA GLN A 137 15.87 -3.26 -7.23
C GLN A 137 16.38 -4.09 -6.04
N PRO A 138 15.81 -3.90 -4.84
CA PRO A 138 16.13 -4.73 -3.68
C PRO A 138 15.66 -6.17 -3.90
N LEU A 139 16.25 -7.10 -3.15
CA LEU A 139 15.76 -8.47 -3.11
C LEU A 139 14.47 -8.55 -2.27
N TYR A 140 13.42 -9.13 -2.83
CA TYR A 140 12.21 -9.46 -2.10
C TYR A 140 12.32 -10.86 -1.51
N VAL A 141 11.96 -11.01 -0.24
CA VAL A 141 12.00 -12.30 0.47
C VAL A 141 10.68 -12.50 1.19
N VAL A 142 9.94 -13.55 0.84
CA VAL A 142 8.66 -13.89 1.46
C VAL A 142 8.87 -15.08 2.38
N ASP A 143 8.62 -14.91 3.67
CA ASP A 143 8.78 -15.94 4.71
C ASP A 143 10.14 -16.69 4.65
N GLY A 144 11.19 -15.98 4.25
CA GLY A 144 12.55 -16.52 4.14
C GLY A 144 12.93 -17.04 2.75
N VAL A 145 12.00 -17.13 1.81
CA VAL A 145 12.26 -17.56 0.43
C VAL A 145 12.40 -16.35 -0.50
N PRO A 146 13.49 -16.23 -1.26
CA PRO A 146 13.62 -15.18 -2.28
C PRO A 146 12.52 -15.26 -3.33
N LEU A 147 11.85 -14.13 -3.57
CA LEU A 147 10.86 -13.97 -4.63
C LEU A 147 11.55 -13.56 -5.92
N ASP A 148 11.15 -14.17 -7.04
CA ASP A 148 11.52 -13.69 -8.36
C ASP A 148 10.67 -12.46 -8.70
N ASN A 149 11.32 -11.28 -8.79
CA ASN A 149 10.68 -10.03 -9.15
C ASN A 149 11.05 -9.57 -10.56
N THR A 150 11.19 -10.52 -11.49
CA THR A 150 11.39 -10.20 -12.90
C THR A 150 10.20 -9.40 -13.42
N ASN A 151 10.48 -8.28 -14.09
CA ASN A 151 9.47 -7.50 -14.80
C ASN A 151 9.14 -8.19 -16.13
N PHE A 152 7.87 -8.47 -16.36
CA PHE A 152 7.39 -9.09 -17.58
C PHE A 152 7.06 -8.00 -18.62
N GLY A 153 7.93 -7.85 -19.61
CA GLY A 153 7.80 -6.79 -20.61
C GLY A 153 8.44 -5.49 -20.16
N SER A 154 8.67 -4.60 -21.11
CA SER A 154 9.19 -3.26 -20.84
C SER A 154 8.75 -2.36 -21.97
N ALA A 155 8.12 -1.23 -21.63
CA ALA A 155 7.91 -0.18 -22.60
C ALA A 155 9.28 0.44 -22.97
N GLY A 156 9.59 0.49 -24.27
CA GLY A 156 10.74 1.20 -24.82
C GLY A 156 10.33 2.49 -25.51
N GLU A 157 11.29 3.17 -26.14
CA GLU A 157 11.06 4.43 -26.88
C GLU A 157 10.06 4.26 -28.04
N ALA A 158 10.05 3.08 -28.67
CA ALA A 158 9.12 2.73 -29.75
C ALA A 158 7.79 2.14 -29.24
N GLY A 159 7.51 2.26 -27.94
CA GLY A 159 6.36 1.64 -27.27
C GLY A 159 6.70 0.28 -26.63
N GLY A 160 5.66 -0.41 -26.16
CA GLY A 160 5.76 -1.71 -25.49
C GLY A 160 4.76 -1.80 -24.34
N TYR A 161 4.67 -2.99 -23.75
CA TYR A 161 3.75 -3.28 -22.66
C TYR A 161 4.53 -3.67 -21.41
N ASP A 162 4.05 -3.22 -20.26
CA ASP A 162 4.47 -3.67 -18.94
C ASP A 162 3.38 -4.61 -18.42
N LEU A 163 3.72 -5.87 -18.17
CA LEU A 163 2.81 -6.92 -17.73
C LEU A 163 2.93 -7.18 -16.21
N GLY A 164 3.60 -6.29 -15.48
CA GLY A 164 3.78 -6.40 -14.05
C GLY A 164 5.04 -7.14 -13.61
N ASP A 165 5.18 -7.27 -12.30
CA ASP A 165 6.31 -7.89 -11.63
C ASP A 165 5.84 -8.92 -10.59
N GLY A 166 6.78 -9.66 -10.00
CA GLY A 166 6.45 -10.69 -9.02
C GLY A 166 5.83 -10.13 -7.72
N ILE A 167 6.19 -8.91 -7.33
CA ILE A 167 5.71 -8.29 -6.09
C ILE A 167 4.26 -7.81 -6.21
N SER A 168 3.81 -7.41 -7.40
CA SER A 168 2.41 -7.04 -7.65
C SER A 168 1.44 -8.21 -7.46
N ALA A 169 1.92 -9.46 -7.56
CA ALA A 169 1.13 -10.67 -7.33
C ALA A 169 0.83 -10.95 -5.84
N ILE A 170 1.50 -10.26 -4.90
CA ILE A 170 1.28 -10.46 -3.47
C ILE A 170 0.06 -9.67 -3.01
N ASN A 171 -0.90 -10.39 -2.42
CA ASN A 171 -2.04 -9.78 -1.78
C ASN A 171 -1.64 -9.02 -0.50
N PRO A 172 -1.91 -7.70 -0.40
CA PRO A 172 -1.59 -6.91 0.79
C PRO A 172 -2.28 -7.41 2.06
N ASP A 173 -3.48 -8.00 1.95
CA ASP A 173 -4.22 -8.48 3.12
C ASP A 173 -3.60 -9.74 3.76
N ASP A 174 -2.68 -10.40 3.07
CA ASP A 174 -1.93 -11.55 3.59
C ASP A 174 -0.62 -11.17 4.28
N ILE A 175 -0.22 -9.90 4.22
CA ILE A 175 1.04 -9.42 4.80
C ILE A 175 0.84 -9.05 6.26
N GLU A 176 1.64 -9.65 7.15
CA GLU A 176 1.72 -9.26 8.57
C GLU A 176 2.65 -8.06 8.73
N THR A 177 3.84 -8.13 8.13
CA THR A 177 4.87 -7.08 8.19
C THR A 177 5.71 -7.04 6.92
N MET A 178 6.16 -5.83 6.58
CA MET A 178 7.24 -5.57 5.62
C MET A 178 8.41 -4.92 6.35
N THR A 179 9.55 -5.60 6.38
CA THR A 179 10.79 -5.10 6.99
C THR A 179 11.81 -4.78 5.92
N VAL A 180 12.25 -3.53 5.88
CA VAL A 180 13.27 -3.07 4.94
C VAL A 180 14.64 -3.09 5.62
N LEU A 181 15.53 -3.95 5.12
CA LEU A 181 16.91 -4.07 5.56
C LEU A 181 17.81 -3.22 4.67
N LYS A 182 18.39 -2.16 5.25
CA LYS A 182 19.18 -1.18 4.50
C LYS A 182 20.68 -1.53 4.52
N GLY A 183 21.30 -1.59 3.35
CA GLY A 183 22.76 -1.67 3.21
C GLY A 183 23.37 -3.06 3.48
N PRO A 184 24.68 -3.12 3.81
CA PRO A 184 25.48 -4.35 3.76
C PRO A 184 25.06 -5.46 4.74
N ALA A 185 24.33 -5.12 5.81
CA ALA A 185 23.84 -6.09 6.79
C ALA A 185 22.83 -7.07 6.18
N ALA A 186 22.11 -6.66 5.12
CA ALA A 186 21.21 -7.53 4.38
C ALA A 186 21.97 -8.58 3.54
N SER A 187 23.12 -8.17 2.98
CA SER A 187 23.98 -9.02 2.14
C SER A 187 24.64 -10.16 2.93
N ALA A 188 24.83 -9.99 4.24
CA ALA A 188 25.33 -11.05 5.11
C ALA A 188 24.38 -12.27 5.21
N LEU A 189 23.08 -12.04 5.05
CA LEU A 189 22.04 -13.08 5.20
C LEU A 189 21.62 -13.67 3.85
N TYR A 190 21.58 -12.84 2.80
CA TYR A 190 21.03 -13.20 1.48
C TYR A 190 22.05 -13.12 0.33
N GLY A 191 23.33 -12.89 0.65
CA GLY A 191 24.42 -12.88 -0.30
C GLY A 191 24.41 -11.69 -1.26
N SER A 192 25.01 -11.87 -2.44
CA SER A 192 25.20 -10.81 -3.44
C SER A 192 23.90 -10.20 -3.96
N ARG A 193 22.80 -10.98 -4.00
CA ARG A 193 21.48 -10.50 -4.43
C ARG A 193 20.90 -9.40 -3.52
N ALA A 194 21.41 -9.31 -2.29
CA ALA A 194 21.02 -8.31 -1.31
C ALA A 194 22.00 -7.12 -1.24
N SER A 195 22.85 -6.92 -2.26
CA SER A 195 23.72 -5.75 -2.38
C SER A 195 22.93 -4.44 -2.42
N HIS A 196 21.71 -4.49 -2.97
CA HIS A 196 20.80 -3.35 -3.15
C HIS A 196 19.75 -3.27 -2.03
N GLY A 197 19.93 -4.03 -0.95
CA GLY A 197 19.00 -4.15 0.17
C GLY A 197 18.01 -5.30 0.03
N VAL A 198 17.23 -5.51 1.10
CA VAL A 198 16.22 -6.58 1.18
C VAL A 198 14.92 -6.03 1.71
N ILE A 199 13.81 -6.41 1.09
CA ILE A 199 12.46 -6.22 1.61
C ILE A 199 11.95 -7.59 2.04
N LEU A 200 11.90 -7.78 3.35
CA LEU A 200 11.41 -9.00 3.98
C LEU A 200 9.90 -8.88 4.21
N ILE A 201 9.14 -9.81 3.64
CA ILE A 201 7.70 -9.90 3.74
C ILE A 201 7.40 -11.10 4.63
N THR A 202 6.67 -10.86 5.72
CA THR A 202 6.17 -11.93 6.59
C THR A 202 4.68 -12.05 6.40
N THR A 203 4.18 -13.25 6.10
CA THR A 203 2.75 -13.46 5.90
C THR A 203 2.03 -13.74 7.22
N LYS A 204 0.75 -13.35 7.28
CA LYS A 204 -0.12 -13.57 8.44
C LYS A 204 -0.32 -15.07 8.67
N LYS A 205 -0.18 -15.49 9.94
CA LYS A 205 -0.46 -16.86 10.38
C LYS A 205 -1.85 -16.95 11.02
N ALA A 206 -2.43 -18.15 11.03
CA ALA A 206 -3.73 -18.37 11.68
C ALA A 206 -3.62 -18.15 13.20
N GLU A 207 -4.49 -17.31 13.75
CA GLU A 207 -4.54 -17.05 15.19
C GLU A 207 -4.87 -18.32 15.98
N LYS A 208 -4.20 -18.51 17.11
CA LYS A 208 -4.34 -19.72 17.93
C LYS A 208 -5.77 -19.93 18.41
N ASP A 209 -6.26 -21.16 18.29
CA ASP A 209 -7.56 -21.63 18.80
C ASP A 209 -8.76 -20.82 18.29
N LYS A 210 -8.66 -20.28 17.07
CA LYS A 210 -9.74 -19.55 16.41
C LYS A 210 -9.97 -20.04 14.99
N ILE A 211 -11.24 -19.99 14.59
CA ILE A 211 -11.65 -20.00 13.19
C ILE A 211 -11.97 -18.54 12.84
N GLY A 212 -11.30 -18.01 11.83
CA GLY A 212 -11.50 -16.66 11.34
C GLY A 212 -11.94 -16.68 9.89
N VAL A 213 -13.05 -16.02 9.59
CA VAL A 213 -13.49 -15.71 8.23
C VAL A 213 -13.40 -14.20 8.08
N GLU A 214 -12.70 -13.75 7.05
CA GLU A 214 -12.49 -12.33 6.76
C GLU A 214 -12.82 -12.09 5.28
N TYR A 215 -13.53 -11.00 5.02
CA TYR A 215 -13.81 -10.52 3.68
C TYR A 215 -13.41 -9.05 3.62
N ASN A 216 -12.57 -8.72 2.63
CA ASN A 216 -12.18 -7.35 2.34
C ASN A 216 -12.62 -7.00 0.92
N GLY A 217 -13.46 -5.97 0.81
CA GLY A 217 -13.87 -5.39 -0.46
C GLY A 217 -13.36 -3.96 -0.57
N SER A 218 -12.82 -3.59 -1.72
CA SER A 218 -12.48 -2.20 -2.05
C SER A 218 -12.98 -1.84 -3.44
N PHE A 219 -13.36 -0.57 -3.60
CA PHE A 219 -13.81 -0.01 -4.86
C PHE A 219 -13.17 1.38 -5.03
N THR A 220 -12.42 1.55 -6.10
CA THR A 220 -11.68 2.76 -6.43
C THR A 220 -12.21 3.33 -7.75
N ILE A 221 -12.31 4.65 -7.80
CA ILE A 221 -12.72 5.41 -8.99
C ILE A 221 -11.52 6.25 -9.43
N ASP A 222 -11.07 6.01 -10.65
CA ASP A 222 -9.89 6.64 -11.23
C ASP A 222 -10.29 7.69 -12.27
N THR A 223 -9.63 8.84 -12.24
CA THR A 223 -9.83 9.91 -13.24
C THR A 223 -8.49 10.41 -13.73
N GLN A 224 -8.47 10.95 -14.96
CA GLN A 224 -7.27 11.54 -15.53
C GLN A 224 -6.76 12.68 -14.64
N LEU A 225 -5.57 12.49 -14.07
CA LEU A 225 -4.91 13.52 -13.26
C LEU A 225 -4.18 14.55 -14.13
N ALA A 226 -3.45 14.09 -15.15
CA ALA A 226 -2.68 14.94 -16.04
C ALA A 226 -3.62 15.65 -17.03
N LYS A 227 -3.72 16.97 -16.92
CA LYS A 227 -4.43 17.81 -17.88
C LYS A 227 -3.42 18.62 -18.69
N TRP A 228 -3.77 18.90 -19.93
CA TRP A 228 -3.00 19.85 -20.72
C TRP A 228 -3.51 21.25 -20.40
N ASP A 229 -2.72 21.98 -19.63
CA ASP A 229 -2.99 23.39 -19.36
C ASP A 229 -2.46 24.24 -20.53
N ASP A 230 -3.15 25.36 -20.83
CA ASP A 230 -2.75 26.36 -21.83
C ASP A 230 -2.57 25.84 -23.27
N VAL A 231 -3.33 24.81 -23.67
CA VAL A 231 -3.40 24.40 -25.08
C VAL A 231 -4.07 25.50 -25.90
N GLN A 232 -3.44 25.92 -26.99
CA GLN A 232 -4.00 26.96 -27.85
C GLN A 232 -5.29 26.46 -28.55
N THR A 233 -6.34 27.26 -28.50
CA THR A 233 -7.67 26.98 -29.08
C THR A 233 -8.10 28.03 -30.12
N THR A 234 -7.14 28.78 -30.67
CA THR A 234 -7.36 29.82 -31.69
C THR A 234 -7.14 29.32 -33.12
N TYR A 235 -6.09 28.54 -33.38
CA TYR A 235 -5.73 28.09 -34.73
C TYR A 235 -6.00 26.59 -34.89
N GLY A 236 -6.63 26.21 -35.99
CA GLY A 236 -6.99 24.81 -36.26
C GLY A 236 -5.90 24.04 -37.02
N MET A 237 -6.28 22.88 -37.56
CA MET A 237 -5.37 22.00 -38.29
C MET A 237 -4.76 22.72 -39.51
N GLY A 238 -3.45 22.59 -39.68
CA GLY A 238 -2.75 23.14 -40.85
C GLY A 238 -1.26 23.38 -40.60
N TYR A 239 -0.63 24.05 -41.56
CA TYR A 239 0.77 24.46 -41.49
C TYR A 239 0.94 25.82 -42.15
N ASN A 240 1.87 26.63 -41.66
CA ASN A 240 2.15 27.97 -42.18
C ASN A 240 0.90 28.86 -42.33
N GLY A 241 -0.10 28.69 -41.45
CA GLY A 241 -1.36 29.44 -41.47
C GLY A 241 -2.36 28.99 -42.55
N ALA A 242 -2.08 27.93 -43.30
CA ALA A 242 -2.92 27.43 -44.38
C ALA A 242 -3.62 26.12 -44.01
N LEU A 243 -4.80 25.89 -44.61
CA LEU A 243 -5.51 24.62 -44.55
C LEU A 243 -4.74 23.53 -45.32
N PRO A 244 -4.92 22.25 -44.96
CA PRO A 244 -4.40 21.15 -45.75
C PRO A 244 -4.88 21.20 -47.21
N THR A 245 -4.00 20.86 -48.16
CA THR A 245 -4.28 20.90 -49.60
C THR A 245 -5.25 19.81 -50.08
N SER A 246 -5.56 18.86 -49.22
CA SER A 246 -6.58 17.82 -49.42
C SER A 246 -7.17 17.45 -48.07
N SER A 247 -8.44 17.03 -48.03
CA SER A 247 -9.05 16.47 -46.83
C SER A 247 -8.35 15.19 -46.34
N THR A 248 -7.59 14.52 -47.23
CA THR A 248 -6.74 13.36 -46.91
C THR A 248 -5.29 13.72 -46.58
N ALA A 249 -4.89 14.99 -46.75
CA ALA A 249 -3.59 15.48 -46.30
C ALA A 249 -3.64 15.73 -44.79
N GLY A 250 -3.77 14.64 -44.02
CA GLY A 250 -3.83 14.69 -42.57
C GLY A 250 -2.61 15.42 -42.01
N THR A 251 -2.84 16.44 -41.20
CA THR A 251 -1.82 17.09 -40.38
C THR A 251 -2.05 16.71 -38.93
N ASN A 252 -0.98 16.44 -38.19
CA ASN A 252 -1.00 16.22 -36.75
C ASN A 252 -0.76 17.53 -35.97
N SER A 253 -0.80 18.68 -36.66
CA SER A 253 -0.40 19.99 -36.13
C SER A 253 -1.51 21.03 -36.29
N SER A 254 -1.58 21.93 -35.31
CA SER A 254 -2.56 23.01 -35.22
C SER A 254 -1.95 24.37 -35.57
N TRP A 255 -1.22 24.45 -36.69
CA TRP A 255 -0.58 25.66 -37.23
C TRP A 255 -1.30 26.19 -38.47
N GLY A 256 -2.61 25.94 -38.56
CA GLY A 256 -3.48 26.38 -39.64
C GLY A 256 -4.06 27.79 -39.43
N PRO A 257 -5.11 28.16 -40.19
CA PRO A 257 -5.80 29.42 -39.99
C PRO A 257 -6.56 29.44 -38.66
N LYS A 258 -7.03 30.63 -38.29
CA LYS A 258 -7.90 30.82 -37.14
C LYS A 258 -9.20 30.03 -37.31
N ALA A 259 -9.60 29.32 -36.26
CA ALA A 259 -10.82 28.53 -36.21
C ALA A 259 -12.05 29.43 -36.01
N ASP A 260 -12.51 30.04 -37.10
CA ASP A 260 -13.59 31.04 -37.14
C ASP A 260 -14.88 30.48 -37.78
N ASP A 261 -15.22 29.21 -37.53
CA ASP A 261 -16.48 28.55 -37.89
C ASP A 261 -16.86 28.54 -39.39
N PHE A 262 -15.90 28.77 -40.30
CA PHE A 262 -16.15 28.63 -41.74
C PHE A 262 -16.33 27.16 -42.14
N VAL A 263 -17.06 26.89 -43.22
CA VAL A 263 -17.34 25.52 -43.67
C VAL A 263 -16.08 24.89 -44.27
N PHE A 264 -15.71 23.70 -43.79
CA PHE A 264 -14.57 22.92 -44.28
C PHE A 264 -14.97 21.46 -44.53
N LYS A 265 -14.47 20.87 -45.62
CA LYS A 265 -14.70 19.46 -45.96
C LYS A 265 -13.63 18.56 -45.35
N TYR A 266 -14.02 17.73 -44.39
CA TYR A 266 -13.13 16.83 -43.66
C TYR A 266 -12.79 15.55 -44.44
N PHE A 267 -11.87 14.74 -43.90
CA PHE A 267 -11.34 13.53 -44.55
C PHE A 267 -12.41 12.49 -44.89
N ASP A 268 -13.54 12.51 -44.15
CA ASP A 268 -14.72 11.66 -44.34
C ASP A 268 -15.64 12.16 -45.46
N GLY A 269 -15.34 13.31 -46.07
CA GLY A 269 -16.13 13.90 -47.15
C GLY A 269 -17.30 14.76 -46.68
N GLU A 270 -17.50 14.88 -45.36
CA GLU A 270 -18.54 15.70 -44.75
C GLU A 270 -18.07 17.16 -44.59
N GLU A 271 -18.97 18.10 -44.83
CA GLU A 271 -18.73 19.52 -44.61
C GLU A 271 -19.18 19.92 -43.20
N ARG A 272 -18.27 20.46 -42.39
CA ARG A 272 -18.55 20.89 -41.01
C ARG A 272 -17.84 22.22 -40.70
N PRO A 273 -18.30 22.99 -39.70
CA PRO A 273 -17.61 24.20 -39.26
C PRO A 273 -16.18 23.89 -38.81
N PHE A 274 -15.24 24.73 -39.25
CA PHE A 274 -13.84 24.68 -38.84
C PHE A 274 -13.66 25.36 -37.48
N MET A 275 -13.86 24.57 -36.43
CA MET A 275 -13.84 25.02 -35.05
C MET A 275 -12.83 24.24 -34.22
N MET A 276 -12.38 24.83 -33.11
CA MET A 276 -11.62 24.11 -32.09
C MET A 276 -12.57 23.36 -31.17
N TYR A 277 -12.14 22.19 -30.71
CA TYR A 277 -12.84 21.38 -29.71
C TYR A 277 -12.03 21.44 -28.41
N PRO A 278 -12.36 22.36 -27.48
CA PRO A 278 -11.73 22.39 -26.17
C PRO A 278 -11.87 21.02 -25.49
N ASN A 279 -10.84 20.59 -24.78
CA ASN A 279 -10.81 19.33 -24.03
C ASN A 279 -10.89 18.03 -24.85
N ASN A 280 -10.80 18.07 -26.18
CA ASN A 280 -10.84 16.86 -27.02
C ASN A 280 -9.88 15.73 -26.57
N ALA A 281 -8.69 16.09 -26.08
CA ALA A 281 -7.71 15.15 -25.56
C ALA A 281 -8.08 14.60 -24.17
N SER A 282 -8.75 15.40 -23.33
CA SER A 282 -9.25 14.95 -22.02
C SER A 282 -10.52 14.10 -22.16
N ASP A 283 -11.40 14.43 -23.11
CA ASP A 283 -12.64 13.69 -23.40
C ASP A 283 -12.37 12.28 -23.97
N PHE A 284 -11.16 12.01 -24.43
CA PHE A 284 -10.73 10.66 -24.82
C PHE A 284 -10.70 9.70 -23.61
N PHE A 285 -10.34 10.20 -22.42
CA PHE A 285 -10.27 9.39 -21.22
C PHE A 285 -11.66 9.23 -20.61
N ARG A 286 -11.94 8.02 -20.12
CA ARG A 286 -13.15 7.73 -19.34
C ARG A 286 -12.81 7.65 -17.86
N THR A 287 -13.83 7.66 -17.00
CA THR A 287 -13.65 7.27 -15.60
C THR A 287 -13.30 5.79 -15.51
N GLY A 288 -12.21 5.49 -14.80
CA GLY A 288 -11.75 4.14 -14.53
C GLY A 288 -12.34 3.60 -13.22
N PHE A 289 -12.40 2.29 -13.09
CA PHE A 289 -12.93 1.61 -11.92
C PHE A 289 -12.06 0.41 -11.55
N THR A 290 -11.72 0.29 -10.29
CA THR A 290 -11.02 -0.88 -9.75
C THR A 290 -11.84 -1.48 -8.62
N ALA A 291 -12.15 -2.77 -8.71
CA ALA A 291 -12.79 -3.52 -7.64
C ALA A 291 -11.87 -4.66 -7.21
N GLN A 292 -11.59 -4.76 -5.92
CA GLN A 292 -10.79 -5.84 -5.36
C GLN A 292 -11.56 -6.51 -4.21
N ASN A 293 -11.64 -7.84 -4.28
CA ASN A 293 -12.37 -8.66 -3.33
C ASN A 293 -11.46 -9.77 -2.82
N SER A 294 -11.23 -9.82 -1.52
CA SER A 294 -10.43 -10.83 -0.86
C SER A 294 -11.28 -11.60 0.12
N ALA A 295 -11.28 -12.93 -0.01
CA ALA A 295 -11.91 -13.84 0.93
C ALA A 295 -10.83 -14.69 1.60
N ILE A 296 -10.85 -14.71 2.93
CA ILE A 296 -9.80 -15.30 3.73
C ILE A 296 -10.44 -16.22 4.77
N LEU A 297 -9.94 -17.46 4.82
CA LEU A 297 -10.27 -18.44 5.83
C LEU A 297 -9.01 -18.77 6.65
N SER A 298 -9.14 -18.76 7.96
CA SER A 298 -8.10 -19.18 8.87
C SER A 298 -8.65 -20.15 9.90
N VAL A 299 -7.92 -21.22 10.15
CA VAL A 299 -8.26 -22.25 11.13
C VAL A 299 -7.01 -22.60 11.90
N ASN A 300 -7.06 -22.56 13.22
CA ASN A 300 -5.98 -23.06 14.06
C ASN A 300 -6.52 -24.02 15.12
N SER A 301 -5.87 -25.17 15.23
CA SER A 301 -6.15 -26.18 16.25
C SER A 301 -4.85 -26.49 16.99
N GLY A 302 -4.67 -25.86 18.16
CA GLY A 302 -3.54 -26.09 19.06
C GLY A 302 -2.18 -25.70 18.47
N LYS A 303 -1.50 -26.66 17.83
CA LYS A 303 -0.15 -26.50 17.24
C LYS A 303 -0.16 -26.33 15.72
N THR A 304 -1.30 -26.53 15.07
CA THR A 304 -1.42 -26.50 13.62
C THR A 304 -2.37 -25.38 13.21
N GLY A 305 -1.86 -24.46 12.40
CA GLY A 305 -2.63 -23.37 11.81
C GLY A 305 -2.61 -23.45 10.30
N MET A 306 -3.75 -23.18 9.66
CA MET A 306 -3.91 -23.07 8.22
C MET A 306 -4.57 -21.74 7.90
N ARG A 307 -4.05 -21.03 6.90
CA ARG A 307 -4.65 -19.82 6.33
C ARG A 307 -4.76 -20.01 4.83
N PHE A 308 -5.92 -19.69 4.29
CA PHE A 308 -6.23 -19.73 2.87
C PHE A 308 -6.80 -18.37 2.48
N SER A 309 -6.31 -17.80 1.39
CA SER A 309 -6.77 -16.53 0.86
C SER A 309 -6.96 -16.62 -0.65
N VAL A 310 -8.02 -15.97 -1.14
CA VAL A 310 -8.28 -15.78 -2.57
C VAL A 310 -8.63 -14.32 -2.77
N THR A 311 -8.00 -13.70 -3.75
CA THR A 311 -8.23 -12.30 -4.12
C THR A 311 -8.54 -12.21 -5.60
N ASP A 312 -9.67 -11.60 -5.93
CA ASP A 312 -10.07 -11.23 -7.28
C ASP A 312 -9.96 -9.71 -7.41
N MET A 313 -9.20 -9.25 -8.40
CA MET A 313 -9.09 -7.85 -8.74
C MET A 313 -9.53 -7.64 -10.18
N ARG A 314 -10.44 -6.68 -10.38
CA ARG A 314 -10.91 -6.26 -11.69
C ARG A 314 -10.66 -4.78 -11.86
N ASN A 315 -9.89 -4.43 -12.86
CA ASN A 315 -9.64 -3.05 -13.23
C ASN A 315 -10.25 -2.76 -14.60
N LYS A 316 -10.85 -1.58 -14.74
CA LYS A 316 -11.27 -1.00 -16.00
C LYS A 316 -10.60 0.36 -16.08
N ASP A 317 -9.59 0.47 -16.94
CA ASP A 317 -8.73 1.66 -16.99
C ASP A 317 -9.48 2.90 -17.51
N ILE A 318 -8.92 4.08 -17.22
CA ILE A 318 -9.30 5.38 -17.78
C ILE A 318 -9.08 5.44 -19.30
N LEU A 319 -8.20 4.60 -19.84
CA LEU A 319 -8.07 4.43 -21.29
C LEU A 319 -9.22 3.56 -21.83
N PRO A 320 -9.88 4.00 -22.93
CA PRO A 320 -10.88 3.17 -23.59
C PRO A 320 -10.23 1.94 -24.24
N ASN A 321 -10.98 0.84 -24.29
CA ASN A 321 -10.57 -0.45 -24.87
C ASN A 321 -9.32 -1.10 -24.23
N THR A 322 -9.00 -0.73 -23.00
CA THR A 322 -8.00 -1.39 -22.16
C THR A 322 -8.74 -2.21 -21.09
N ASN A 323 -8.38 -3.49 -20.97
CA ASN A 323 -8.92 -4.47 -20.01
C ASN A 323 -7.75 -5.13 -19.28
#